data_AF-A0A445EGX3-F1
#
_entry.id   AF-A0A445EGX3-F1
#
_cell.length_a   1.000
_cell.length_b   1.000
_cell.length_c   1.000
_cell.angle_alpha   90.00
_cell.angle_beta   90.00
_cell.angle_gamma   90.00
#
_symmetry.space_group_name_H-M   'P 1'
#
loop_
_entity.id
_entity.type
_entity.pdbx_description
1 polymer ?
#
loop_
_entity_poly.entity_id
_entity_poly.type
_entity_poly.pdbx_seq_one_letter_code
_entity_poly.pdbx_strand_id
1 'polypeptide(L)'
;MASSPSSMCASYSSVISRPFYNSQPQFAFFRTGKLGSVPDSGGRFRCMAGQTGFFTKLGRLIKEKAKSDVEKIFSGGFTKTRKNLVVIDELLLYWNLSDTDRVLDELEEALLVSDFGPKITIKIVEILREDILSGKLKSGTEIKEALKQNVLDLLTTKGSKTELQLGFRKPAVIMIVGVNGGGKTTSLGKLAYRLKKEGAKVRLCYLSLVYAMTT
;
A
#
# COMPACT_ATOMS: atom_id res chain seq x y z
N MET A 1 61.78 -22.73 -28.10
CA MET A 1 60.62 -22.51 -27.22
C MET A 1 59.41 -22.37 -28.13
N ALA A 2 58.83 -23.49 -28.62
CA ALA A 2 57.65 -24.19 -28.07
C ALA A 2 56.43 -23.25 -27.88
N SER A 3 55.19 -23.47 -28.33
CA SER A 3 54.49 -24.42 -29.21
C SER A 3 52.99 -24.05 -29.05
N SER A 4 52.17 -24.01 -30.10
CA SER A 4 50.68 -23.92 -30.04
C SER A 4 50.07 -25.23 -29.45
N PRO A 5 48.73 -25.49 -29.35
CA PRO A 5 47.48 -24.67 -29.50
C PRO A 5 46.34 -25.04 -28.46
N SER A 6 45.08 -24.62 -28.72
CA SER A 6 43.76 -25.17 -28.25
C SER A 6 43.23 -24.70 -26.87
N SER A 7 41.94 -24.46 -26.58
CA SER A 7 40.63 -24.71 -27.21
C SER A 7 39.47 -24.03 -26.42
N MET A 8 38.30 -23.88 -27.07
CA MET A 8 36.92 -23.72 -26.52
C MET A 8 36.55 -22.38 -25.82
N CYS A 9 35.40 -21.73 -26.03
CA CYS A 9 34.17 -22.06 -26.76
C CYS A 9 33.29 -20.79 -26.96
N ALA A 10 32.64 -20.68 -28.12
CA ALA A 10 31.31 -20.09 -28.45
C ALA A 10 30.88 -18.74 -27.82
N SER A 11 30.76 -17.65 -28.57
CA SER A 11 29.72 -17.30 -29.57
C SER A 11 28.44 -16.63 -29.02
N TYR A 12 27.94 -15.67 -29.81
CA TYR A 12 26.67 -14.93 -29.77
C TYR A 12 26.65 -13.69 -28.86
N SER A 13 27.00 -12.49 -29.36
CA SER A 13 26.44 -11.71 -30.47
C SER A 13 24.99 -11.23 -30.25
N SER A 14 24.90 -9.90 -30.29
CA SER A 14 23.90 -9.09 -31.00
C SER A 14 22.48 -8.94 -30.47
N VAL A 15 22.21 -7.68 -30.13
CA VAL A 15 21.16 -6.83 -30.73
C VAL A 15 19.71 -7.22 -30.45
N ILE A 16 19.19 -6.46 -29.50
CA ILE A 16 17.79 -6.11 -29.26
C ILE A 16 17.15 -5.59 -30.56
N SER A 17 16.07 -6.23 -31.02
CA SER A 17 15.15 -5.69 -32.02
C SER A 17 13.72 -6.18 -31.80
N ARG A 18 12.98 -5.43 -30.96
CA ARG A 18 11.53 -5.09 -30.97
C ARG A 18 10.47 -6.26 -31.10
N PRO A 19 9.14 -5.98 -31.16
CA PRO A 19 8.22 -6.20 -30.03
C PRO A 19 6.95 -6.99 -30.44
N PHE A 20 5.87 -6.88 -29.66
CA PHE A 20 4.48 -7.21 -30.00
C PHE A 20 4.04 -8.68 -29.80
N TYR A 21 3.13 -8.93 -28.86
CA TYR A 21 2.03 -9.87 -29.06
C TYR A 21 0.76 -9.40 -28.33
N ASN A 22 -0.22 -9.08 -29.16
CA ASN A 22 -1.62 -8.86 -28.88
C ASN A 22 -2.33 -10.21 -29.10
N SER A 23 -3.22 -10.64 -28.20
CA SER A 23 -4.19 -11.70 -28.53
C SER A 23 -5.33 -11.77 -27.51
N GLN A 24 -6.51 -11.38 -27.99
CA GLN A 24 -7.83 -11.58 -27.40
C GLN A 24 -8.19 -13.07 -27.27
N PRO A 25 -9.11 -13.47 -26.37
CA PRO A 25 -9.78 -14.76 -26.47
C PRO A 25 -11.03 -14.67 -27.37
N GLN A 26 -11.04 -15.51 -28.42
CA GLN A 26 -12.16 -15.71 -29.33
C GLN A 26 -13.27 -16.55 -28.67
N PHE A 27 -14.50 -16.11 -28.88
CA PHE A 27 -15.73 -16.85 -28.63
C PHE A 27 -15.86 -18.02 -29.61
N ALA A 28 -15.99 -19.25 -29.08
CA ALA A 28 -16.37 -20.43 -29.86
C ALA A 28 -17.77 -20.89 -29.43
N PHE A 29 -18.70 -20.58 -30.31
CA PHE A 29 -20.09 -20.99 -30.39
C PHE A 29 -20.16 -22.41 -30.95
N PHE A 30 -20.79 -23.40 -30.29
CA PHE A 30 -21.35 -24.55 -31.03
C PHE A 30 -22.41 -25.35 -30.23
N ARG A 31 -23.60 -25.38 -30.85
CA ARG A 31 -24.66 -26.41 -30.90
C ARG A 31 -25.51 -26.75 -29.68
N THR A 32 -26.75 -26.29 -29.80
CA THR A 32 -27.99 -26.89 -29.31
C THR A 32 -28.26 -28.28 -29.92
N GLY A 33 -28.74 -29.22 -29.10
CA GLY A 33 -29.07 -30.60 -29.49
C GLY A 33 -30.03 -31.27 -28.49
N LYS A 34 -31.32 -31.00 -28.67
CA LYS A 34 -32.55 -31.80 -28.45
C LYS A 34 -32.56 -33.09 -27.56
N LEU A 35 -33.57 -33.09 -26.67
CA LEU A 35 -34.57 -34.12 -26.32
C LEU A 35 -34.20 -35.36 -25.46
N GLY A 36 -34.99 -35.59 -24.40
CA GLY A 36 -35.15 -36.92 -23.77
C GLY A 36 -35.67 -36.89 -22.33
N SER A 37 -36.96 -37.17 -22.15
CA SER A 37 -37.66 -37.35 -20.86
C SER A 37 -37.72 -38.83 -20.45
N VAL A 38 -37.69 -39.12 -19.13
CA VAL A 38 -38.54 -40.04 -18.32
C VAL A 38 -37.81 -40.41 -17.01
N PRO A 39 -38.52 -40.56 -15.87
CA PRO A 39 -37.93 -40.62 -14.52
C PRO A 39 -37.83 -42.06 -13.99
N ASP A 40 -36.95 -42.32 -13.01
CA ASP A 40 -37.29 -43.25 -11.93
C ASP A 40 -36.42 -43.07 -10.67
N SER A 41 -37.10 -43.39 -9.58
CA SER A 41 -36.85 -43.38 -8.15
C SER A 41 -35.65 -44.21 -7.64
N GLY A 42 -35.10 -43.79 -6.49
CA GLY A 42 -34.12 -44.56 -5.74
C GLY A 42 -33.32 -43.69 -4.77
N GLY A 43 -33.70 -43.68 -3.49
CA GLY A 43 -33.21 -42.75 -2.49
C GLY A 43 -31.70 -42.73 -2.26
N ARG A 44 -31.16 -41.52 -1.98
CA ARG A 44 -29.88 -41.37 -1.30
C ARG A 44 -29.76 -39.97 -0.67
N PHE A 45 -29.79 -39.94 0.66
CA PHE A 45 -29.27 -38.93 1.57
C PHE A 45 -29.34 -37.45 1.15
N ARG A 46 -30.34 -36.74 1.68
CA ARG A 46 -30.33 -35.28 1.78
C ARG A 46 -29.38 -34.87 2.92
N CYS A 47 -28.12 -34.61 2.60
CA CYS A 47 -27.24 -33.86 3.49
C CYS A 47 -27.49 -32.36 3.25
N MET A 48 -28.36 -31.77 4.08
CA MET A 48 -28.40 -30.31 4.23
C MET A 48 -27.21 -29.89 5.12
N ALA A 49 -26.08 -29.61 4.49
CA ALA A 49 -25.01 -28.83 5.08
C ALA A 49 -24.73 -27.65 4.15
N GLY A 50 -25.63 -26.66 4.19
CA GLY A 50 -25.46 -25.40 3.47
C GLY A 50 -24.13 -24.76 3.87
N GLN A 51 -23.26 -24.54 2.89
CA GLN A 51 -21.95 -23.92 3.03
C GLN A 51 -22.03 -22.41 3.31
N THR A 52 -22.82 -21.98 4.30
CA THR A 52 -22.97 -20.57 4.69
C THR A 52 -22.10 -20.18 5.90
N GLY A 53 -21.41 -21.14 6.54
CA GLY A 53 -20.63 -20.89 7.76
C GLY A 53 -19.16 -20.50 7.54
N PHE A 54 -18.52 -20.97 6.46
CA PHE A 54 -17.08 -20.76 6.26
C PHE A 54 -16.77 -19.36 5.74
N PHE A 55 -17.51 -18.88 4.74
CA PHE A 55 -17.31 -17.54 4.16
C PHE A 55 -17.74 -16.41 5.11
N THR A 56 -18.76 -16.63 5.94
CA THR A 56 -19.15 -15.68 6.99
C THR A 56 -18.11 -15.62 8.12
N LYS A 57 -17.54 -16.77 8.51
CA LYS A 57 -16.44 -16.83 9.49
C LYS A 57 -15.15 -16.22 8.94
N LEU A 58 -14.82 -16.45 7.67
CA LEU A 58 -13.67 -15.83 7.01
C LEU A 58 -13.84 -14.31 6.88
N GLY A 59 -15.03 -13.84 6.47
CA GLY A 59 -15.36 -12.42 6.43
C GLY A 59 -15.28 -11.75 7.80
N ARG A 60 -15.75 -12.44 8.86
CA ARG A 60 -15.63 -11.97 10.24
C ARG A 60 -14.16 -11.85 10.67
N LEU A 61 -13.33 -12.85 10.37
CA LEU A 61 -11.90 -12.85 10.69
C LEU A 61 -11.13 -11.76 9.94
N ILE A 62 -11.42 -11.54 8.65
CA ILE A 62 -10.82 -10.46 7.86
C ILE A 62 -11.23 -9.10 8.44
N LYS A 63 -12.51 -8.93 8.78
CA LYS A 63 -13.03 -7.69 9.39
C LYS A 63 -12.45 -7.44 10.79
N GLU A 64 -12.35 -8.46 11.62
CA GLU A 64 -11.77 -8.37 12.97
C GLU A 64 -10.27 -8.06 12.92
N LYS A 65 -9.53 -8.68 12.00
CA LYS A 65 -8.10 -8.40 11.82
C LYS A 65 -7.85 -7.00 11.26
N ALA A 66 -8.63 -6.55 10.28
CA ALA A 66 -8.57 -5.20 9.76
C ALA A 66 -8.90 -4.16 10.85
N LYS A 67 -9.92 -4.41 11.67
CA LYS A 67 -10.26 -3.55 12.81
C LYS A 67 -9.12 -3.45 13.82
N SER A 68 -8.52 -4.58 14.20
CA SER A 68 -7.40 -4.60 15.15
C SER A 68 -6.16 -3.87 14.60
N ASP A 69 -5.88 -4.00 13.30
CA ASP A 69 -4.73 -3.33 12.69
C ASP A 69 -4.95 -1.81 12.56
N VAL A 70 -6.18 -1.39 12.23
CA VAL A 70 -6.57 0.03 12.32
C VAL A 70 -6.45 0.52 13.76
N GLU A 71 -6.97 -0.22 14.73
CA GLU A 71 -6.91 0.16 16.14
C GLU A 71 -5.47 0.30 16.64
N LYS A 72 -4.53 -0.57 16.23
CA LYS A 72 -3.10 -0.44 16.57
C LYS A 72 -2.47 0.84 16.01
N ILE A 73 -2.82 1.22 14.78
CA ILE A 73 -2.37 2.47 14.17
C ILE A 73 -2.91 3.66 14.98
N PHE A 74 -4.17 3.59 15.40
CA PHE A 74 -4.87 4.67 16.10
C PHE A 74 -4.45 4.81 17.58
N SER A 75 -4.21 3.70 18.27
CA SER A 75 -3.92 3.62 19.71
C SER A 75 -2.42 3.69 20.04
N GLY A 76 -1.54 3.19 19.17
CA GLY A 76 -0.11 3.09 19.47
C GLY A 76 0.75 4.18 18.85
N GLY A 77 0.60 4.43 17.54
CA GLY A 77 1.62 5.17 16.77
C GLY A 77 1.42 6.68 16.70
N PHE A 78 0.18 7.16 16.67
CA PHE A 78 -0.14 8.56 16.32
C PHE A 78 -0.96 9.30 17.39
N THR A 79 -0.95 8.83 18.63
CA THR A 79 -1.74 9.45 19.71
C THR A 79 -1.31 10.87 20.01
N LYS A 80 0.01 11.14 20.03
CA LYS A 80 0.56 12.48 20.26
C LYS A 80 0.21 13.44 19.11
N THR A 81 0.43 13.02 17.86
CA THR A 81 0.06 13.79 16.67
C THR A 81 -1.43 14.12 16.65
N ARG A 82 -2.29 13.15 16.95
CA ARG A 82 -3.75 13.38 17.01
C ARG A 82 -4.10 14.42 18.06
N LYS A 83 -3.53 14.34 19.26
CA LYS A 83 -3.81 15.31 20.33
C LYS A 83 -3.45 16.74 19.92
N ASN A 84 -2.31 16.93 19.25
CA ASN A 84 -1.90 18.24 18.76
C ASN A 84 -2.84 18.78 17.68
N LEU A 85 -3.33 17.90 16.79
CA LEU A 85 -4.24 18.28 15.71
C LEU A 85 -5.70 18.47 16.16
N VAL A 86 -6.09 18.07 17.38
CA VAL A 86 -7.45 18.32 17.90
C VAL A 86 -7.73 19.82 18.05
N VAL A 87 -6.69 20.63 18.30
CA VAL A 87 -6.83 22.10 18.39
C VAL A 87 -7.49 22.67 17.13
N ILE A 88 -7.19 22.10 15.95
CA ILE A 88 -7.78 22.52 14.67
C ILE A 88 -9.31 22.39 14.68
N ASP A 89 -9.85 21.38 15.35
CA ASP A 89 -11.30 21.18 15.44
C ASP A 89 -11.97 22.31 16.21
N GLU A 90 -11.34 22.78 17.29
CA GLU A 90 -11.84 23.89 18.09
C GLU A 90 -11.78 25.22 17.32
N LEU A 91 -10.70 25.44 16.56
CA LEU A 91 -10.51 26.64 15.74
C LEU A 91 -11.53 26.75 14.61
N LEU A 92 -11.86 25.63 13.96
CA LEU A 92 -12.77 25.61 12.82
C LEU A 92 -14.25 25.69 13.20
N LEU A 93 -14.62 25.45 14.45
CA LEU A 93 -16.01 25.55 14.92
C LEU A 93 -16.56 26.98 14.87
N TYR A 94 -15.70 27.98 15.13
CA TYR A 94 -16.07 29.40 15.17
C TYR A 94 -15.54 30.20 13.98
N TRP A 95 -15.09 29.49 12.94
CA TRP A 95 -14.52 30.14 11.77
C TRP A 95 -15.56 30.96 10.99
N ASN A 96 -15.18 32.19 10.65
CA ASN A 96 -15.86 33.06 9.70
C ASN A 96 -14.86 33.57 8.67
N LEU A 97 -15.36 34.08 7.53
CA LEU A 97 -14.49 34.56 6.44
C LEU A 97 -13.51 35.66 6.88
N SER A 98 -13.92 36.53 7.81
CA SER A 98 -13.06 37.59 8.38
C SER A 98 -11.88 37.07 9.20
N ASP A 99 -12.00 35.87 9.75
CA ASP A 99 -11.00 35.24 10.62
C ASP A 99 -10.07 34.29 9.85
N THR A 100 -10.19 34.23 8.52
CA THR A 100 -9.47 33.26 7.68
C THR A 100 -7.97 33.29 7.91
N ASP A 101 -7.33 34.46 7.83
CA ASP A 101 -5.88 34.54 7.97
C ASP A 101 -5.42 34.08 9.36
N ARG A 102 -6.10 34.55 10.42
CA ARG A 102 -5.80 34.14 11.80
C ARG A 102 -5.92 32.61 11.99
N VAL A 103 -7.01 32.01 11.50
CA VAL A 103 -7.24 30.57 11.65
C VAL A 103 -6.25 29.75 10.83
N LEU A 104 -5.85 30.25 9.65
CA LEU A 104 -4.85 29.59 8.82
C LEU A 104 -3.43 29.68 9.43
N ASP A 105 -3.09 30.79 10.09
CA ASP A 105 -1.82 30.94 10.81
C ASP A 105 -1.75 29.98 12.02
N GLU A 106 -2.82 29.88 12.79
CA GLU A 106 -2.90 28.92 13.92
C GLU A 106 -2.89 27.45 13.42
N LEU A 107 -3.50 27.19 12.26
CA LEU A 107 -3.41 25.89 11.59
C LEU A 107 -1.97 25.59 11.14
N GLU A 108 -1.25 26.58 10.61
CA GLU A 108 0.16 26.45 10.22
C GLU A 108 1.01 26.01 11.41
N GLU A 109 0.87 26.71 12.53
CA GLU A 109 1.60 26.40 13.78
C GLU A 109 1.28 24.98 14.27
N ALA A 110 -0.01 24.61 14.32
CA ALA A 110 -0.45 23.28 14.75
C ALA A 110 0.14 22.16 13.89
N LEU A 111 0.26 22.38 12.57
CA LEU A 111 0.88 21.43 11.64
C LEU A 111 2.40 21.32 11.88
N LEU A 112 3.10 22.44 12.07
CA LEU A 112 4.54 22.44 12.38
C LEU A 112 4.85 21.72 13.70
N VAL A 113 4.05 21.95 14.74
CA VAL A 113 4.16 21.26 16.05
C VAL A 113 3.86 19.75 15.92
N SER A 114 3.16 19.35 14.86
CA SER A 114 2.81 17.96 14.56
C SER A 114 3.80 17.24 13.64
N ASP A 115 5.03 17.76 13.52
CA ASP A 115 6.12 17.24 12.68
C ASP A 115 5.87 17.34 11.15
N PHE A 116 4.96 18.22 10.71
CA PHE A 116 4.86 18.52 9.28
C PHE A 116 5.99 19.45 8.86
N GLY A 117 6.71 19.08 7.80
CA GLY A 117 7.81 19.89 7.31
C GLY A 117 7.31 21.23 6.71
N PRO A 118 8.08 22.34 6.84
CA PRO A 118 7.62 23.68 6.43
C PRO A 118 7.09 23.76 4.99
N LYS A 119 7.77 23.07 4.07
CA LYS A 119 7.38 23.01 2.65
C LYS A 119 6.00 22.38 2.42
N ILE A 120 5.61 21.42 3.24
CA ILE A 120 4.31 20.73 3.14
C ILE A 120 3.25 21.61 3.79
N THR A 121 3.54 22.16 4.96
CA THR A 121 2.63 23.04 5.70
C THR A 121 2.21 24.24 4.86
N ILE A 122 3.16 25.00 4.32
CA ILE A 122 2.88 26.17 3.48
C ILE A 122 1.98 25.78 2.29
N LYS A 123 2.29 24.67 1.62
CA LYS A 123 1.47 24.19 0.50
C LYS A 123 0.02 23.92 0.89
N ILE A 124 -0.19 23.24 2.02
CA ILE A 124 -1.53 22.92 2.51
C ILE A 124 -2.29 24.20 2.85
N VAL A 125 -1.65 25.13 3.57
CA VAL A 125 -2.27 26.38 4.00
C VAL A 125 -2.65 27.27 2.80
N GLU A 126 -1.76 27.42 1.81
CA GLU A 126 -2.07 28.21 0.61
C GLU A 126 -3.23 27.61 -0.20
N ILE A 127 -3.26 26.28 -0.38
CA ILE A 127 -4.38 25.63 -1.10
C ILE A 127 -5.71 25.89 -0.37
N LEU A 128 -5.72 25.77 0.96
CA LEU A 128 -6.91 26.07 1.75
C LEU A 128 -7.30 27.55 1.65
N ARG A 129 -6.32 28.47 1.69
CA ARG A 129 -6.56 29.91 1.50
C ARG A 129 -7.21 30.20 0.15
N GLU A 130 -6.66 29.66 -0.93
CA GLU A 130 -7.21 29.82 -2.29
C GLU A 130 -8.63 29.25 -2.41
N ASP A 131 -8.89 28.09 -1.82
CA ASP A 131 -10.19 27.43 -1.88
C ASP A 131 -11.26 28.16 -1.03
N ILE A 132 -10.86 28.79 0.09
CA ILE A 132 -11.73 29.68 0.87
C ILE A 132 -12.03 30.96 0.09
N LEU A 133 -11.01 31.64 -0.43
CA LEU A 133 -11.16 32.92 -1.13
C LEU A 133 -11.92 32.78 -2.46
N SER A 134 -11.80 31.63 -3.14
CA SER A 134 -12.58 31.31 -4.34
C SER A 134 -14.03 30.89 -4.02
N GLY A 135 -14.39 30.79 -2.73
CA GLY A 135 -15.74 30.44 -2.29
C GLY A 135 -16.09 28.96 -2.44
N LYS A 136 -15.10 28.08 -2.66
CA LYS A 136 -15.31 26.62 -2.69
C LYS A 136 -15.55 26.06 -1.30
N LEU A 137 -14.89 26.62 -0.28
CA LEU A 137 -15.03 26.23 1.12
C LEU A 137 -15.80 27.30 1.87
N LYS A 138 -16.95 26.93 2.44
CA LYS A 138 -17.91 27.85 3.07
C LYS A 138 -18.15 27.55 4.55
N SER A 139 -17.59 26.46 5.07
CA SER A 139 -17.76 26.05 6.45
C SER A 139 -16.48 25.46 7.03
N GLY A 140 -16.28 25.56 8.34
CA GLY A 140 -15.15 24.94 9.03
C GLY A 140 -15.08 23.42 8.84
N THR A 141 -16.24 22.76 8.69
CA THR A 141 -16.32 21.33 8.35
C THR A 141 -15.76 21.03 6.97
N GLU A 142 -16.06 21.86 5.97
CA GLU A 142 -15.50 21.72 4.61
C GLU A 142 -13.99 21.97 4.61
N ILE A 143 -13.51 22.97 5.35
CA ILE A 143 -12.08 23.25 5.49
C ILE A 143 -11.35 22.05 6.10
N LYS A 144 -11.91 21.45 7.16
CA LYS A 144 -11.36 20.23 7.78
C LYS A 144 -11.32 19.05 6.81
N GLU A 145 -12.35 18.90 5.99
CA GLU A 145 -12.41 17.82 5.00
C GLU A 145 -11.41 18.05 3.87
N ALA A 146 -11.30 19.29 3.37
CA ALA A 146 -10.29 19.69 2.40
C ALA A 146 -8.86 19.49 2.92
N LEU A 147 -8.59 19.80 4.19
CA LEU A 147 -7.30 19.53 4.82
C LEU A 147 -6.96 18.04 4.78
N LYS A 148 -7.90 17.17 5.14
CA LYS A 148 -7.71 15.71 5.08
C LYS A 148 -7.43 15.22 3.67
N GLN A 149 -8.15 15.74 2.67
CA GLN A 149 -7.95 15.38 1.27
C GLN A 149 -6.57 15.83 0.78
N ASN A 150 -6.17 17.06 1.06
CA ASN A 150 -4.85 17.57 0.71
C ASN A 150 -3.72 16.71 1.29
N VAL A 151 -3.82 16.31 2.56
CA VAL A 151 -2.84 15.41 3.19
C VAL A 151 -2.85 14.03 2.52
N LEU A 152 -4.03 13.48 2.20
CA LEU A 152 -4.16 12.19 1.51
C LEU A 152 -3.53 12.23 0.11
N ASP A 153 -3.76 13.30 -0.64
CA ASP A 153 -3.22 13.49 -1.99
C ASP A 153 -1.70 13.58 -1.95
N LEU A 154 -1.14 14.31 -0.97
CA LEU A 154 0.31 14.38 -0.79
C LEU A 154 0.93 13.01 -0.48
N LEU A 155 0.23 12.17 0.29
CA LEU A 155 0.69 10.81 0.62
C LEU A 155 0.60 9.85 -0.57
N THR A 156 -0.41 10.00 -1.43
CA THR A 156 -0.67 9.07 -2.54
C THR A 156 0.04 9.45 -3.83
N THR A 157 0.29 10.74 -4.08
CA THR A 157 0.89 11.25 -5.32
C THR A 157 2.31 10.71 -5.56
N LYS A 158 3.10 10.48 -4.51
CA LYS A 158 4.52 10.09 -4.63
C LYS A 158 4.79 8.60 -4.51
N GLY A 159 3.77 7.77 -4.23
CA GLY A 159 3.97 6.36 -3.91
C GLY A 159 2.72 5.53 -4.12
N SER A 160 2.33 5.32 -5.38
CA SER A 160 1.11 4.58 -5.72
C SER A 160 1.15 3.08 -5.39
N LYS A 161 2.32 2.55 -5.00
CA LYS A 161 2.49 1.13 -4.66
C LYS A 161 3.10 0.98 -3.27
N THR A 162 2.22 0.87 -2.27
CA THR A 162 2.61 0.58 -0.88
C THR A 162 2.96 -0.89 -0.66
N GLU A 163 2.59 -1.77 -1.59
CA GLU A 163 2.88 -3.20 -1.54
C GLU A 163 4.28 -3.53 -2.09
N LEU A 164 4.94 -4.51 -1.47
CA LEU A 164 6.22 -5.03 -1.92
C LEU A 164 6.10 -5.67 -3.31
N GLN A 165 6.79 -5.07 -4.28
CA GLN A 165 6.82 -5.55 -5.66
C GLN A 165 7.87 -6.65 -5.82
N LEU A 166 7.53 -7.89 -5.43
CA LEU A 166 8.47 -9.02 -5.46
C LEU A 166 8.57 -9.70 -6.84
N GLY A 167 7.65 -9.39 -7.76
CA GLY A 167 7.55 -10.05 -9.07
C GLY A 167 7.30 -11.55 -8.98
N PHE A 168 7.43 -12.25 -10.11
CA PHE A 168 7.22 -13.70 -10.20
C PHE A 168 8.54 -14.51 -10.21
N ARG A 169 9.66 -13.86 -10.53
CA ARG A 169 10.99 -14.51 -10.60
C ARG A 169 11.55 -14.69 -9.19
N LYS A 170 12.14 -15.85 -8.92
CA LYS A 170 12.74 -16.19 -7.63
C LYS A 170 14.24 -16.47 -7.78
N PRO A 171 15.08 -16.09 -6.79
CA PRO A 171 14.72 -15.43 -5.54
C PRO A 171 14.46 -13.92 -5.72
N ALA A 172 13.45 -13.38 -5.00
CA ALA A 172 13.30 -11.95 -4.85
C ALA A 172 14.27 -11.44 -3.76
N VAL A 173 15.01 -10.38 -4.04
CA VAL A 173 16.03 -9.83 -3.13
C VAL A 173 15.54 -8.49 -2.58
N ILE A 174 15.47 -8.37 -1.26
CA ILE A 174 15.08 -7.15 -0.55
C ILE A 174 16.31 -6.67 0.24
N MET A 175 16.79 -5.47 -0.07
CA MET A 175 17.90 -4.84 0.65
C MET A 175 17.36 -3.74 1.57
N ILE A 176 17.65 -3.83 2.87
CA ILE A 176 17.27 -2.82 3.87
C ILE A 176 18.50 -1.97 4.18
N VAL A 177 18.42 -0.67 3.89
CA VAL A 177 19.49 0.31 4.10
C VAL A 177 19.09 1.37 5.13
N GLY A 178 20.06 2.02 5.77
CA GLY A 178 19.82 3.09 6.73
C GLY A 178 20.97 3.29 7.73
N VAL A 179 20.90 4.33 8.54
CA VAL A 179 21.90 4.68 9.55
C VAL A 179 21.83 3.78 10.80
N ASN A 180 22.87 3.80 11.63
CA ASN A 180 22.88 3.08 12.91
C ASN A 180 21.77 3.60 13.84
N GLY A 181 21.17 2.70 14.63
CA GLY A 181 20.03 3.05 15.50
C GLY A 181 18.66 3.12 14.81
N GLY A 182 18.57 3.14 13.47
CA GLY A 182 17.29 3.20 12.73
C GLY A 182 16.44 1.92 12.73
N GLY A 183 16.77 0.93 13.56
CA GLY A 183 15.98 -0.31 13.67
C GLY A 183 16.07 -1.27 12.48
N LYS A 184 17.07 -1.17 11.60
CA LYS A 184 17.23 -2.03 10.40
C LYS A 184 17.08 -3.52 10.69
N THR A 185 17.84 -4.03 11.65
CA THR A 185 17.84 -5.45 12.03
C THR A 185 16.48 -5.87 12.62
N THR A 186 15.87 -5.00 13.43
CA THR A 186 14.54 -5.24 14.02
C THR A 186 13.46 -5.29 12.93
N SER A 187 13.50 -4.36 11.98
CA SER A 187 12.58 -4.30 10.85
C SER A 187 12.76 -5.49 9.91
N LEU A 188 14.00 -5.93 9.66
CA LEU A 188 14.30 -7.16 8.90
C LEU A 188 13.65 -8.39 9.54
N GLY A 189 13.78 -8.54 10.86
CA GLY A 189 13.16 -9.65 11.59
C GLY A 189 11.63 -9.63 11.51
N LYS A 190 11.01 -8.46 11.70
CA LYS A 190 9.54 -8.29 11.56
C LYS A 190 9.07 -8.63 10.14
N LEU A 191 9.79 -8.18 9.12
CA LEU A 191 9.48 -8.46 7.72
C LEU A 191 9.60 -9.95 7.40
N ALA A 192 10.69 -10.59 7.82
CA ALA A 192 10.89 -12.02 7.62
C ALA A 192 9.81 -12.86 8.31
N TYR A 193 9.41 -12.49 9.53
CA TYR A 193 8.31 -13.14 10.23
C TYR A 193 6.98 -12.99 9.48
N ARG A 194 6.66 -11.79 8.98
CA ARG A 194 5.47 -11.54 8.17
C ARG A 194 5.45 -12.39 6.90
N LEU A 195 6.54 -12.38 6.12
CA LEU A 195 6.64 -13.16 4.87
C LEU A 195 6.57 -14.68 5.13
N LYS A 196 7.18 -15.16 6.22
CA LYS A 196 7.07 -16.58 6.63
C LYS A 196 5.63 -16.96 6.97
N LYS A 197 4.89 -16.08 7.65
CA LYS A 197 3.47 -16.28 7.98
C LYS A 197 2.57 -16.27 6.73
N GLU A 198 2.98 -15.55 5.68
CA GLU A 198 2.36 -15.56 4.35
C GLU A 198 2.80 -16.77 3.50
N GLY A 199 3.62 -17.69 4.05
CA GLY A 199 4.04 -18.94 3.39
C GLY A 199 5.29 -18.82 2.51
N ALA A 200 5.96 -17.67 2.50
CA ALA A 200 7.18 -17.48 1.72
C ALA A 200 8.39 -18.21 2.35
N LYS A 201 9.24 -18.80 1.50
CA LYS A 201 10.54 -19.33 1.90
C LYS A 201 11.54 -18.18 2.00
N VAL A 202 11.79 -17.72 3.23
CA VAL A 202 12.70 -16.59 3.51
C VAL A 202 14.08 -17.10 3.89
N ARG A 203 15.13 -16.53 3.30
CA ARG A 203 16.51 -16.65 3.78
C ARG A 203 16.99 -15.27 4.21
N LEU A 204 17.57 -15.18 5.39
CA LEU A 204 18.19 -13.97 5.90
C LEU A 204 19.68 -14.00 5.60
N CYS A 205 20.21 -12.88 5.09
CA CYS A 205 21.63 -12.66 4.98
C CYS A 205 21.96 -11.43 5.82
N TYR A 206 22.87 -11.60 6.78
CA TYR A 206 23.38 -10.49 7.58
C TYR A 206 24.62 -9.95 6.88
N LEU A 207 24.42 -8.87 6.15
CA LEU A 207 25.52 -8.12 5.58
C LEU A 207 25.58 -6.75 6.25
N SER A 208 26.27 -6.71 7.39
CA SER A 208 26.61 -5.45 8.05
C SER A 208 27.82 -4.84 7.31
N LEU A 209 27.63 -4.34 6.08
CA LEU A 209 28.69 -3.62 5.35
C LEU A 209 29.13 -2.43 6.21
N VAL A 210 30.38 -2.20 6.66
CA VAL A 210 31.75 -2.59 6.26
C VAL A 210 31.87 -3.78 5.31
N TYR A 211 32.13 -3.45 4.03
CA TYR A 211 32.48 -4.33 2.90
C TYR A 211 32.75 -5.81 3.21
N ALA A 212 31.91 -6.70 2.67
CA ALA A 212 32.26 -8.08 2.36
C ALA A 212 31.29 -8.65 1.31
N MET A 213 31.63 -8.52 0.03
CA MET A 213 31.18 -9.49 -0.97
C MET A 213 31.95 -10.80 -0.73
N THR A 214 31.30 -11.95 -0.88
CA THR A 214 31.98 -13.11 -1.46
C THR A 214 30.99 -14.03 -2.20
N THR A 215 31.36 -14.26 -3.47
CA THR A 215 30.99 -15.31 -4.46
C THR A 215 29.52 -15.57 -4.76
#